data_AF-A0A7C9IAV6-F1
#
_entry.id   AF-A0A7C9IAV6-F1
#
_cell.length_a   1.000
_cell.length_b   1.000
_cell.length_c   1.000
_cell.angle_alpha   90.00
_cell.angle_beta   90.00
_cell.angle_gamma   90.00
#
_symmetry.space_group_name_H-M   'P 1'
#
loop_
_entity.id
_entity.type
_entity.pdbx_description
1 polymer ?
#
loop_
_entity_poly.entity_id
_entity_poly.type
_entity_poly.pdbx_seq_one_letter_code
_entity_poly.pdbx_strand_id
1 'polypeptide(L)'
;MSGTSSAGQLSNSAWKVFYDGQRATAFSSSKTTPIYQSRKDPDCPTSADRWQGEVKSLVGHFASYFTQEEYYCGASPAILRTYGTLNLATGKPVGLLELFSRAEVLRALSGDPFVQKALRDYGITGAISDLETINEALEVTRCLSLQPFDFREFAFFDYQQAKSVAGVRLSLRAKFKSCSPGFTQLGLSMLAPAQLRPQFLEAKLKKNLMADR
;
A
#
# COMPACT_ATOMS: atom_id res chain seq x y z
N MET A 1 11.23 42.03 -2.10
CA MET A 1 10.31 42.08 -0.93
C MET A 1 9.88 40.66 -0.61
N SER A 2 9.85 40.30 0.66
CA SER A 2 9.73 38.91 1.11
C SER A 2 8.27 38.48 1.23
N GLY A 3 7.87 37.41 0.55
CA GLY A 3 6.57 36.76 0.73
C GLY A 3 6.67 35.65 1.78
N THR A 4 6.19 35.90 3.00
CA THR A 4 6.16 34.93 4.09
C THR A 4 5.17 33.79 3.81
N SER A 5 5.63 32.54 3.78
CA SER A 5 4.74 31.39 3.87
C SER A 5 4.29 31.19 5.32
N SER A 6 3.05 31.58 5.63
CA SER A 6 2.42 31.21 6.89
C SER A 6 2.05 29.72 6.85
N ALA A 7 2.48 28.97 7.87
CA ALA A 7 2.10 27.57 8.03
C ALA A 7 0.60 27.49 8.35
N GLY A 8 -0.20 27.11 7.35
CA GLY A 8 -1.65 27.01 7.45
C GLY A 8 -2.09 25.93 8.46
N GLN A 9 -2.78 26.37 9.50
CA GLN A 9 -3.31 25.53 10.58
C GLN A 9 -4.39 24.57 10.05
N LEU A 10 -4.16 23.26 10.14
CA LEU A 10 -5.05 22.22 9.60
C LEU A 10 -6.36 22.12 10.40
N SER A 11 -7.46 22.69 9.89
CA SER A 11 -8.81 22.56 10.47
C SER A 11 -9.69 21.55 9.71
N ASN A 12 -10.68 20.97 10.40
CA ASN A 12 -11.46 19.81 9.94
C ASN A 12 -12.39 20.10 8.73
N SER A 13 -12.28 19.33 7.64
CA SER A 13 -13.27 19.18 6.51
C SER A 13 -12.96 17.90 5.66
N ALA A 14 -13.75 17.51 4.62
CA ALA A 14 -14.01 16.08 4.19
C ALA A 14 -13.52 15.54 2.77
N TRP A 15 -13.04 14.26 2.67
CA TRP A 15 -12.00 13.78 1.69
C TRP A 15 -12.62 13.50 0.31
N LYS A 16 -12.96 14.56 -0.43
CA LYS A 16 -13.11 14.43 -1.87
C LYS A 16 -11.73 14.32 -2.52
N VAL A 17 -11.56 13.34 -3.41
CA VAL A 17 -10.36 13.18 -4.22
C VAL A 17 -10.63 13.69 -5.62
N PHE A 18 -9.72 14.53 -6.12
CA PHE A 18 -9.76 15.05 -7.47
C PHE A 18 -8.75 14.30 -8.33
N TYR A 19 -9.18 13.96 -9.54
CA TYR A 19 -8.38 13.24 -10.53
C TYR A 19 -8.15 14.12 -11.76
N ASP A 20 -6.94 14.67 -11.87
CA ASP A 20 -6.51 15.34 -13.10
C ASP A 20 -5.78 14.34 -14.00
N GLY A 21 -6.54 13.70 -14.91
CA GLY A 21 -6.09 12.81 -15.97
C GLY A 21 -5.48 11.46 -15.56
N GLN A 22 -4.64 11.43 -14.52
CA GLN A 22 -3.85 10.25 -14.08
C GLN A 22 -3.50 10.24 -12.58
N ARG A 23 -3.88 11.25 -11.77
CA ARG A 23 -3.40 11.38 -10.37
C ARG A 23 -4.48 11.83 -9.39
N ALA A 24 -4.55 11.15 -8.24
CA ALA A 24 -5.19 11.68 -7.03
C ALA A 24 -4.33 12.79 -6.42
N THR A 25 -4.86 14.00 -6.33
CA THR A 25 -4.10 15.18 -5.89
C THR A 25 -4.53 15.76 -4.54
N ALA A 26 -5.67 15.34 -3.96
CA ALA A 26 -6.15 15.87 -2.68
C ALA A 26 -7.07 14.90 -1.93
N PHE A 27 -7.21 15.11 -0.61
CA PHE A 27 -8.06 14.42 0.35
C PHE A 27 -8.38 15.43 1.52
N SER A 28 -9.29 15.16 2.49
CA SER A 28 -9.41 15.80 3.85
C SER A 28 -10.31 15.01 4.88
N SER A 29 -9.92 14.68 6.12
CA SER A 29 -10.65 13.89 7.18
C SER A 29 -11.47 12.56 6.96
N SER A 30 -12.32 12.33 5.93
CA SER A 30 -13.48 11.35 5.99
C SER A 30 -13.47 10.06 5.10
N LYS A 31 -13.53 8.85 5.70
CA LYS A 31 -13.08 7.51 5.20
C LYS A 31 -13.80 6.76 4.06
N THR A 32 -15.02 7.11 3.64
CA THR A 32 -15.90 6.14 2.93
C THR A 32 -16.45 6.62 1.59
N THR A 33 -15.87 7.65 0.97
CA THR A 33 -16.25 8.06 -0.40
C THR A 33 -15.53 7.15 -1.39
N PRO A 34 -16.22 6.27 -2.14
CA PRO A 34 -15.60 5.56 -3.24
C PRO A 34 -15.42 6.55 -4.39
N ILE A 35 -14.20 6.66 -4.88
CA ILE A 35 -13.87 7.58 -5.96
C ILE A 35 -13.98 6.75 -7.24
N TYR A 36 -14.88 7.16 -8.14
CA TYR A 36 -15.12 6.48 -9.40
C TYR A 36 -14.52 7.29 -10.55
N GLN A 37 -13.67 6.68 -11.36
CA GLN A 37 -13.27 7.23 -12.64
C GLN A 37 -13.35 6.13 -13.70
N SER A 38 -14.18 6.32 -14.72
CA SER A 38 -14.13 5.47 -15.90
C SER A 38 -12.99 5.96 -16.78
N ARG A 39 -11.96 5.14 -16.96
CA ARG A 39 -11.02 5.31 -18.07
C ARG A 39 -11.47 4.42 -19.23
N LYS A 40 -11.17 4.85 -20.45
CA LYS A 40 -11.20 3.98 -21.64
C LYS A 40 -9.75 3.73 -22.02
N ASP A 41 -9.36 2.48 -22.06
CA ASP A 41 -8.10 2.09 -22.69
C ASP A 41 -8.25 2.24 -24.22
N PRO A 42 -7.40 3.04 -24.90
CA PRO A 42 -7.45 3.17 -26.36
C PRO A 42 -7.20 1.84 -27.09
N ASP A 43 -6.43 0.93 -26.51
CA ASP A 43 -6.14 -0.40 -27.07
C ASP A 43 -7.22 -1.44 -26.73
N CYS A 44 -8.19 -1.07 -25.87
CA CYS A 44 -9.31 -1.92 -25.46
C CYS A 44 -10.60 -1.09 -25.30
N PRO A 45 -11.26 -0.67 -26.40
CA PRO A 45 -12.39 0.27 -26.37
C PRO A 45 -13.66 -0.24 -25.68
N THR A 46 -13.72 -1.55 -25.35
CA THR A 46 -14.77 -2.17 -24.52
C THR A 46 -14.44 -2.19 -23.03
N SER A 47 -13.21 -1.82 -22.62
CA SER A 47 -12.93 -1.52 -21.23
C SER A 47 -13.67 -0.24 -20.82
N ALA A 48 -14.63 -0.40 -19.93
CA ALA A 48 -14.85 0.62 -18.93
C ALA A 48 -13.94 0.23 -17.76
N ASP A 49 -12.76 0.83 -17.68
CA ASP A 49 -11.88 0.67 -16.51
C ASP A 49 -12.64 1.26 -15.32
N ARG A 50 -13.35 0.39 -14.58
CA ARG A 50 -14.09 0.79 -13.38
C ARG A 50 -13.11 0.92 -12.23
N TRP A 51 -12.38 2.01 -12.23
CA TRP A 51 -11.51 2.37 -11.13
C TRP A 51 -12.36 2.75 -9.92
N GLN A 52 -12.21 2.00 -8.82
CA GLN A 52 -12.85 2.26 -7.52
C GLN A 52 -11.78 2.46 -6.46
N GLY A 53 -11.57 3.71 -6.03
CA GLY A 53 -10.66 4.06 -4.95
C GLY A 53 -11.35 4.24 -3.61
N GLU A 54 -10.89 3.58 -2.55
CA GLU A 54 -11.35 3.76 -1.16
C GLU A 54 -10.17 4.13 -0.24
N VAL A 55 -10.29 5.19 0.55
CA VAL A 55 -9.26 5.57 1.54
C VAL A 55 -9.27 4.56 2.69
N LYS A 56 -8.15 3.86 2.89
CA LYS A 56 -8.00 2.82 3.91
C LYS A 56 -7.38 3.33 5.20
N SER A 57 -6.38 4.20 5.11
CA SER A 57 -5.75 4.78 6.31
C SER A 57 -5.17 6.17 6.08
N LEU A 58 -5.05 6.93 7.17
CA LEU A 58 -4.33 8.20 7.22
C LEU A 58 -3.41 8.23 8.44
N VAL A 59 -2.11 8.35 8.18
CA VAL A 59 -1.05 8.53 9.19
C VAL A 59 -0.29 9.82 8.87
N GLY A 60 -0.63 10.90 9.59
CA GLY A 60 -0.06 12.23 9.31
C GLY A 60 -0.39 12.69 7.88
N HIS A 61 0.65 12.91 7.08
CA HIS A 61 0.52 13.26 5.65
C HIS A 61 0.50 12.04 4.71
N PHE A 62 0.43 10.81 5.21
CA PHE A 62 0.36 9.61 4.37
C PHE A 62 -1.05 9.05 4.33
N ALA A 63 -1.67 9.07 3.15
CA ALA A 63 -2.96 8.45 2.90
C ALA A 63 -2.76 7.14 2.12
N SER A 64 -3.15 6.02 2.72
CA SER A 64 -3.23 4.74 2.03
C SER A 64 -4.64 4.52 1.50
N TYR A 65 -4.74 3.96 0.32
CA TYR A 65 -5.98 3.70 -0.39
C TYR A 65 -5.95 2.30 -1.00
N PHE A 66 -7.12 1.77 -1.29
CA PHE A 66 -7.34 0.54 -2.02
C PHE A 66 -7.95 0.86 -3.38
N THR A 67 -7.49 0.17 -4.41
CA THR A 67 -8.01 0.26 -5.77
C THR A 67 -8.48 -1.09 -6.26
N GLN A 68 -9.68 -1.11 -6.84
CA GLN A 68 -10.12 -2.18 -7.75
C GLN A 68 -10.18 -1.62 -9.17
N GLU A 69 -9.61 -2.36 -10.12
CA GLU A 69 -9.63 -2.09 -11.55
C GLU A 69 -10.18 -3.33 -12.27
N GLU A 70 -11.12 -3.13 -13.19
CA GLU A 70 -11.81 -4.19 -13.92
C GLU A 70 -11.47 -4.08 -15.41
N TYR A 71 -10.66 -5.02 -15.93
CA TYR A 71 -10.22 -5.07 -17.32
C TYR A 71 -11.10 -6.03 -18.12
N TYR A 72 -11.71 -5.53 -19.19
CA TYR A 72 -12.62 -6.28 -20.07
C TYR A 72 -12.00 -6.56 -21.44
N CYS A 73 -10.75 -7.02 -21.44
CA CYS A 73 -9.92 -7.21 -22.63
C CYS A 73 -9.63 -8.70 -22.84
N GLY A 74 -10.11 -9.25 -23.96
CA GLY A 74 -10.01 -10.67 -24.28
C GLY A 74 -11.13 -11.56 -23.70
N ALA A 75 -10.91 -12.87 -23.67
CA ALA A 75 -11.96 -13.87 -23.44
C ALA A 75 -12.51 -13.97 -22.00
N SER A 76 -11.93 -13.25 -21.03
CA SER A 76 -12.42 -13.25 -19.63
C SER A 76 -11.96 -11.99 -18.90
N PRO A 77 -12.84 -11.37 -18.10
CA PRO A 77 -12.48 -10.17 -17.33
C PRO A 77 -11.34 -10.46 -16.36
N ALA A 78 -10.54 -9.44 -16.06
CA ALA A 78 -9.56 -9.46 -14.97
C ALA A 78 -9.94 -8.42 -13.93
N ILE A 79 -9.87 -8.79 -12.65
CA ILE A 79 -10.01 -7.84 -11.55
C ILE A 79 -8.63 -7.68 -10.91
N LEU A 80 -8.00 -6.52 -11.09
CA LEU A 80 -6.82 -6.14 -10.34
C LEU A 80 -7.25 -5.46 -9.05
N ARG A 81 -6.61 -5.82 -7.95
CA ARG A 81 -6.79 -5.22 -6.63
C ARG A 81 -5.43 -4.90 -6.06
N THR A 82 -5.27 -3.69 -5.57
CA THR A 82 -3.98 -3.19 -5.06
C THR A 82 -4.23 -2.20 -3.92
N TYR A 83 -3.26 -2.09 -3.01
CA TYR A 83 -3.14 -0.88 -2.20
C TYR A 83 -2.23 0.13 -2.90
N GLY A 84 -2.28 1.37 -2.45
CA GLY A 84 -1.22 2.35 -2.66
C GLY A 84 -1.17 3.33 -1.49
N THR A 85 -0.05 4.01 -1.32
CA THR A 85 0.07 5.13 -0.36
C THR A 85 0.59 6.38 -1.06
N LEU A 86 -0.03 7.53 -0.75
CA LEU A 86 0.31 8.85 -1.26
C LEU A 86 0.78 9.75 -0.12
N ASN A 87 1.86 10.49 -0.37
CA ASN A 87 2.27 11.61 0.48
C ASN A 87 1.45 12.86 0.09
N LEU A 88 0.51 13.24 0.95
CA LEU A 88 -0.39 14.38 0.77
C LEU A 88 0.31 15.73 0.74
N ALA A 89 1.49 15.86 1.37
CA ALA A 89 2.25 17.10 1.34
C ALA A 89 2.95 17.36 0.00
N THR A 90 3.13 16.31 -0.83
CA THR A 90 3.84 16.39 -2.12
C THR A 90 3.01 15.95 -3.32
N GLY A 91 1.85 15.31 -3.10
CA GLY A 91 1.02 14.74 -4.16
C GLY A 91 1.67 13.56 -4.88
N LYS A 92 2.65 12.89 -4.27
CA LYS A 92 3.43 11.80 -4.89
C LYS A 92 3.17 10.45 -4.21
N PRO A 93 3.14 9.33 -4.98
CA PRO A 93 3.21 7.99 -4.39
C PRO A 93 4.46 7.85 -3.54
N VAL A 94 4.36 7.04 -2.47
CA VAL A 94 5.48 6.73 -1.58
C VAL A 94 5.65 5.22 -1.48
N GLY A 95 6.88 4.73 -1.52
CA GLY A 95 7.23 3.34 -1.26
C GLY A 95 7.45 3.05 0.22
N LEU A 96 7.30 1.79 0.65
CA LEU A 96 7.51 1.41 2.06
C LEU A 96 8.94 1.73 2.53
N LEU A 97 9.92 1.57 1.64
CA LEU A 97 11.35 1.84 1.91
C LEU A 97 11.69 3.35 2.04
N GLU A 98 10.78 4.25 1.66
CA GLU A 98 10.94 5.68 1.94
C GLU A 98 10.52 6.04 3.38
N LEU A 99 9.76 5.16 4.03
CA LEU A 99 9.24 5.36 5.39
C LEU A 99 9.98 4.50 6.41
N PHE A 100 10.20 3.21 6.11
CA PHE A 100 10.88 2.25 6.98
C PHE A 100 12.26 1.90 6.43
N SER A 101 13.21 1.58 7.31
CA SER A 101 14.54 1.17 6.86
C SER A 101 14.51 -0.19 6.16
N ARG A 102 15.40 -0.40 5.18
CA ARG A 102 15.55 -1.70 4.47
C ARG A 102 15.72 -2.86 5.45
N ALA A 103 16.52 -2.67 6.51
CA ALA A 103 16.73 -3.67 7.55
C ALA A 103 15.44 -4.06 8.29
N GLU A 104 14.54 -3.09 8.54
CA GLU A 104 13.30 -3.33 9.25
C GLU A 104 12.24 -4.02 8.37
N VAL A 105 12.16 -3.65 7.09
CA VAL A 105 11.32 -4.34 6.09
C VAL A 105 11.81 -5.78 5.89
N LEU A 106 13.13 -5.98 5.76
CA LEU A 106 13.76 -7.31 5.64
C LEU A 106 13.51 -8.17 6.88
N ARG A 107 13.63 -7.60 8.09
CA ARG A 107 13.33 -8.27 9.37
C ARG A 107 11.86 -8.70 9.43
N ALA A 108 10.94 -7.84 9.02
CA ALA A 108 9.51 -8.15 9.05
C ALA A 108 9.13 -9.23 8.03
N LEU A 109 9.65 -9.16 6.80
CA LEU A 109 9.42 -10.19 5.77
C LEU A 109 10.05 -11.53 6.17
N SER A 110 11.30 -11.55 6.64
CA SER A 110 11.98 -12.78 7.09
C SER A 110 11.35 -13.40 8.35
N GLY A 111 10.58 -12.60 9.10
CA GLY A 111 9.79 -13.07 10.26
C GLY A 111 8.40 -13.59 9.90
N ASP A 112 7.91 -13.38 8.67
CA ASP A 112 6.57 -13.80 8.26
C ASP A 112 6.54 -15.32 7.97
N PRO A 113 5.60 -16.11 8.54
CA PRO A 113 5.56 -17.56 8.36
C PRO A 113 5.35 -18.03 6.92
N PHE A 114 4.62 -17.28 6.09
CA PHE A 114 4.40 -17.60 4.68
C PHE A 114 5.68 -17.38 3.86
N VAL A 115 6.36 -16.26 4.10
CA VAL A 115 7.67 -15.96 3.52
C VAL A 115 8.71 -17.00 3.95
N GLN A 116 8.81 -17.31 5.25
CA GLN A 116 9.70 -18.36 5.74
C GLN A 116 9.42 -19.73 5.12
N LYS A 117 8.16 -20.08 4.84
CA LYS A 117 7.85 -21.30 4.11
C LYS A 117 8.33 -21.23 2.66
N ALA A 118 8.15 -20.10 1.98
CA ALA A 118 8.64 -19.91 0.60
C ALA A 118 10.17 -20.07 0.53
N LEU A 119 10.88 -19.46 1.47
CA LEU A 119 12.34 -19.56 1.60
C LEU A 119 12.84 -20.99 1.82
N ARG A 120 12.22 -21.73 2.76
CA ARG A 120 12.57 -23.15 2.99
C ARG A 120 12.27 -24.03 1.79
N ASP A 121 11.12 -23.84 1.14
CA ASP A 121 10.77 -24.57 -0.08
C ASP A 121 11.72 -24.24 -1.25
N TYR A 122 12.33 -23.05 -1.24
CA TYR A 122 13.35 -22.61 -2.21
C TYR A 122 14.77 -23.08 -1.84
N GLY A 123 14.93 -23.82 -0.73
CA GLY A 123 16.22 -24.33 -0.26
C GLY A 123 17.05 -23.34 0.56
N ILE A 124 16.53 -22.15 0.87
CA ILE A 124 17.22 -21.16 1.69
C ILE A 124 17.07 -21.49 3.17
N THR A 125 18.18 -21.80 3.82
CA THR A 125 18.26 -22.05 5.26
C THR A 125 19.31 -21.17 5.91
N GLY A 126 18.89 -20.18 6.71
CA GLY A 126 19.79 -19.25 7.39
C GLY A 126 19.22 -17.84 7.49
N ALA A 127 20.09 -16.89 7.84
CA ALA A 127 19.76 -15.46 7.82
C ALA A 127 19.82 -14.92 6.38
N ILE A 128 18.91 -14.00 6.04
CA ILE A 128 18.82 -13.38 4.71
C ILE A 128 19.22 -11.91 4.80
N SER A 129 20.03 -11.46 3.85
CA SER A 129 20.63 -10.13 3.76
C SER A 129 19.89 -9.15 2.86
N ASP A 130 19.04 -9.64 1.97
CA ASP A 130 18.47 -8.89 0.84
C ASP A 130 17.01 -9.28 0.56
N LEU A 131 16.32 -8.40 -0.17
CA LEU A 131 14.89 -8.52 -0.46
C LEU A 131 14.65 -9.25 -1.78
N GLU A 132 15.68 -9.24 -2.62
CA GLU A 132 15.79 -9.85 -3.91
C GLU A 132 15.66 -11.39 -3.81
N THR A 133 16.39 -12.04 -2.87
CA THR A 133 16.24 -13.47 -2.51
C THR A 133 14.83 -13.82 -2.05
N ILE A 134 14.20 -12.95 -1.24
CA ILE A 134 12.83 -13.17 -0.75
C ILE A 134 11.83 -13.12 -1.91
N ASN A 135 11.99 -12.15 -2.82
CA ASN A 135 11.15 -12.03 -4.00
C ASN A 135 11.29 -13.25 -4.91
N GLU A 136 12.51 -13.71 -5.17
CA GLU A 136 12.76 -14.89 -6.02
C GLU A 136 12.15 -16.16 -5.42
N ALA A 137 12.33 -16.40 -4.11
CA ALA A 137 11.72 -17.54 -3.43
C ALA A 137 10.17 -17.51 -3.49
N LEU A 138 9.56 -16.33 -3.36
CA LEU A 138 8.11 -16.16 -3.54
C LEU A 138 7.68 -16.42 -4.99
N GLU A 139 8.44 -15.92 -5.97
CA GLU A 139 8.10 -16.09 -7.39
C GLU A 139 8.23 -17.55 -7.85
N VAL A 140 9.25 -18.27 -7.38
CA VAL A 140 9.48 -19.67 -7.73
C VAL A 140 8.55 -20.62 -6.98
N THR A 141 8.36 -20.43 -5.66
CA THR A 141 7.63 -21.42 -4.83
C THR A 141 6.16 -21.07 -4.58
N ARG A 142 5.74 -19.83 -4.82
CA ARG A 142 4.36 -19.36 -4.64
C ARG A 142 3.76 -18.72 -5.88
N CYS A 143 4.58 -18.44 -6.91
CA CYS A 143 4.16 -17.67 -8.08
C CYS A 143 3.58 -16.28 -7.68
N LEU A 144 4.12 -15.70 -6.60
CA LEU A 144 3.82 -14.37 -6.09
C LEU A 144 5.07 -13.51 -6.10
N SER A 145 4.93 -12.22 -6.31
CA SER A 145 6.03 -11.25 -6.36
C SER A 145 5.79 -10.11 -5.36
N LEU A 146 6.88 -9.60 -4.78
CA LEU A 146 6.91 -8.37 -3.98
C LEU A 146 6.97 -7.12 -4.86
N GLN A 147 7.05 -7.27 -6.18
CA GLN A 147 7.19 -6.14 -7.10
C GLN A 147 6.01 -5.16 -7.04
N PRO A 148 6.27 -3.84 -7.16
CA PRO A 148 7.58 -3.21 -7.37
C PRO A 148 8.46 -3.24 -6.11
N PHE A 149 9.78 -3.37 -6.27
CA PHE A 149 10.76 -3.49 -5.17
C PHE A 149 10.88 -2.26 -4.24
N ASP A 150 10.20 -1.16 -4.55
CA ASP A 150 10.03 -0.02 -3.63
C ASP A 150 8.80 -0.18 -2.73
N PHE A 151 8.04 -1.27 -2.89
CA PHE A 151 6.89 -1.66 -2.09
C PHE A 151 5.83 -0.56 -2.00
N ARG A 152 5.45 0.04 -3.13
CA ARG A 152 4.38 1.07 -3.18
C ARG A 152 2.99 0.56 -2.81
N GLU A 153 2.76 -0.76 -2.92
CA GLU A 153 1.42 -1.34 -2.77
C GLU A 153 1.08 -1.74 -1.33
N PHE A 154 1.05 -0.76 -0.42
CA PHE A 154 0.83 -1.01 1.00
C PHE A 154 -0.20 -0.06 1.65
N ALA A 155 -0.73 -0.50 2.80
CA ALA A 155 -1.60 0.30 3.67
C ALA A 155 -1.33 0.07 5.17
N PHE A 156 -1.61 1.07 6.01
CA PHE A 156 -1.45 0.97 7.48
C PHE A 156 -2.71 0.43 8.15
N PHE A 157 -2.59 -0.59 9.01
CA PHE A 157 -3.74 -1.24 9.66
C PHE A 157 -3.71 -1.28 11.19
N ASP A 158 -2.54 -1.24 11.84
CA ASP A 158 -2.44 -1.18 13.31
C ASP A 158 -1.28 -0.30 13.79
N TYR A 159 -1.32 0.09 15.06
CA TYR A 159 -0.20 0.64 15.80
C TYR A 159 -0.20 0.19 17.27
N GLN A 160 0.83 -0.56 17.69
CA GLN A 160 1.03 -0.99 19.07
C GLN A 160 1.88 0.04 19.82
N GLN A 161 1.24 1.06 20.39
CA GLN A 161 1.90 2.18 21.09
C GLN A 161 2.98 1.72 22.08
N ALA A 162 2.69 0.75 22.95
CA ALA A 162 3.61 0.25 23.97
C ALA A 162 4.92 -0.35 23.40
N LYS A 163 4.91 -0.82 22.15
CA LYS A 163 6.07 -1.39 21.45
C LYS A 163 6.61 -0.47 20.34
N SER A 164 5.94 0.66 20.08
CA SER A 164 6.16 1.50 18.88
C SER A 164 6.16 0.69 17.57
N VAL A 165 5.28 -0.30 17.42
CA VAL A 165 5.18 -1.15 16.21
C VAL A 165 3.98 -0.72 15.36
N ALA A 166 4.19 -0.43 14.08
CA ALA A 166 3.16 -0.23 13.07
C ALA A 166 2.84 -1.55 12.34
N GLY A 167 1.57 -1.80 12.10
CA GLY A 167 1.07 -2.87 11.23
C GLY A 167 0.86 -2.35 9.81
N VAL A 168 1.47 -3.02 8.82
CA VAL A 168 1.34 -2.72 7.39
C VAL A 168 0.82 -3.94 6.64
N ARG A 169 -0.22 -3.75 5.81
CA ARG A 169 -0.60 -4.71 4.78
C ARG A 169 0.20 -4.40 3.52
N LEU A 170 0.93 -5.38 3.00
CA LEU A 170 1.68 -5.30 1.74
C LEU A 170 1.03 -6.22 0.72
N SER A 171 0.68 -5.70 -0.46
CA SER A 171 0.11 -6.47 -1.57
C SER A 171 1.16 -7.40 -2.18
N LEU A 172 0.76 -8.61 -2.58
CA LEU A 172 1.57 -9.51 -3.39
C LEU A 172 0.94 -9.66 -4.77
N ARG A 173 1.75 -9.49 -5.82
CA ARG A 173 1.30 -9.64 -7.21
C ARG A 173 1.45 -11.08 -7.67
N ALA A 174 0.38 -11.69 -8.21
CA ALA A 174 0.48 -13.00 -8.84
C ALA A 174 1.18 -12.89 -10.20
N LYS A 175 2.16 -13.76 -10.46
CA LYS A 175 2.92 -13.77 -11.72
C LYS A 175 2.07 -14.24 -12.92
N PHE A 176 1.07 -15.08 -12.67
CA PHE A 176 0.05 -15.50 -13.63
C PHE A 176 -1.34 -15.53 -12.97
N LYS A 177 -2.42 -15.32 -13.74
CA LYS A 177 -3.82 -15.37 -13.24
C LYS A 177 -4.17 -16.70 -12.52
N SER A 178 -3.54 -17.80 -12.92
CA SER A 178 -3.72 -19.13 -12.32
C SER A 178 -3.11 -19.29 -10.93
N CYS A 179 -2.17 -18.42 -10.54
CA CYS A 179 -1.39 -18.57 -9.31
C CYS A 179 -2.08 -18.01 -8.06
N SER A 180 -2.93 -17.01 -8.23
CA SER A 180 -3.89 -16.60 -7.22
C SER A 180 -5.14 -16.05 -7.90
N PRO A 181 -6.32 -16.66 -7.69
CA PRO A 181 -7.58 -16.08 -8.18
C PRO A 181 -8.04 -14.87 -7.35
N GLY A 182 -7.28 -14.48 -6.31
CA GLY A 182 -7.65 -13.43 -5.36
C GLY A 182 -6.50 -12.48 -5.03
N PHE A 183 -6.87 -11.39 -4.35
CA PHE A 183 -5.94 -10.41 -3.81
C PHE A 183 -5.19 -11.00 -2.62
N THR A 184 -3.86 -11.14 -2.72
CA THR A 184 -3.01 -11.69 -1.66
C THR A 184 -2.22 -10.57 -0.99
N GLN A 185 -2.10 -10.63 0.33
CA GLN A 185 -1.43 -9.62 1.14
C GLN A 185 -0.66 -10.23 2.31
N LEU A 186 0.49 -9.65 2.66
CA LEU A 186 1.24 -9.96 3.88
C LEU A 186 0.90 -8.97 4.99
N GLY A 187 0.87 -9.43 6.24
CA GLY A 187 0.68 -8.60 7.43
C GLY A 187 2.00 -8.36 8.15
N LEU A 188 2.69 -7.26 7.84
CA LEU A 188 4.01 -6.94 8.37
C LEU A 188 3.90 -6.12 9.66
N SER A 189 4.62 -6.53 10.70
CA SER A 189 4.78 -5.77 11.95
C SER A 189 6.17 -5.16 12.01
N MET A 190 6.26 -3.83 11.91
CA MET A 190 7.52 -3.08 11.84
C MET A 190 7.63 -2.00 12.91
N LEU A 191 8.82 -1.76 13.45
CA LEU A 191 9.11 -0.64 14.31
C LEU A 191 8.83 0.68 13.57
N ALA A 192 7.92 1.47 14.13
CA ALA A 192 7.55 2.76 13.60
C ALA A 192 8.76 3.73 13.67
N PRO A 193 9.11 4.40 12.55
CA PRO A 193 10.14 5.42 12.51
C PRO A 193 9.87 6.49 13.57
N ALA A 194 10.91 6.95 14.26
CA ALA A 194 10.74 7.86 15.42
C ALA A 194 9.92 9.11 15.07
N GLN A 195 10.16 9.68 13.89
CA GLN A 195 9.45 10.86 13.36
C GLN A 195 7.98 10.61 12.97
N LEU A 196 7.53 9.35 12.88
CA LEU A 196 6.15 8.98 12.55
C LEU A 196 5.34 8.44 13.74
N ARG A 197 5.98 8.13 14.88
CA ARG A 197 5.31 7.58 16.07
C ARG A 197 4.16 8.44 16.60
N PRO A 198 4.28 9.79 16.68
CA PRO A 198 3.15 10.65 17.08
C PRO A 198 1.95 10.53 16.12
N GLN A 199 2.21 10.49 14.82
CA GLN A 199 1.21 10.42 13.75
C GLN A 199 0.52 9.05 13.72
N PHE A 200 1.24 7.96 14.00
CA PHE A 200 0.64 6.63 14.20
C PHE A 200 -0.25 6.57 15.45
N LEU A 201 0.16 7.20 16.55
CA LEU A 201 -0.65 7.30 17.76
C LEU A 201 -1.94 8.10 17.49
N GLU A 202 -1.82 9.27 16.89
CA GLU A 202 -2.95 10.09 16.48
C GLU A 202 -3.89 9.33 15.53
N ALA A 203 -3.34 8.65 14.53
CA ALA A 203 -4.10 7.82 13.61
C ALA A 203 -4.90 6.74 14.37
N LYS A 204 -4.27 6.03 15.31
CA LYS A 204 -4.97 5.02 16.13
C LYS A 204 -6.10 5.63 16.96
N LEU A 205 -5.85 6.75 17.64
CA LEU A 205 -6.86 7.43 18.47
C LEU A 205 -8.05 7.94 17.65
N LYS A 206 -7.80 8.47 16.44
CA LYS A 206 -8.84 8.88 15.47
C LYS A 206 -9.43 7.68 14.69
N LYS A 207 -9.02 6.45 15.00
CA LYS A 207 -9.35 5.20 14.29
C LYS A 207 -8.99 5.23 12.79
N ASN A 208 -8.08 6.11 12.36
CA ASN A 208 -7.68 6.38 10.98
C ASN A 208 -6.72 5.33 10.39
N LEU A 209 -6.54 4.19 11.06
CA LEU A 209 -5.89 3.02 10.49
C LEU A 209 -6.93 2.16 9.76
N MET A 210 -6.50 1.33 8.82
CA MET A 210 -7.39 0.42 8.10
C MET A 210 -8.00 -0.57 9.09
N ALA A 211 -9.33 -0.73 9.04
CA ALA A 211 -10.00 -1.78 9.80
C ALA A 211 -9.57 -3.15 9.24
N ASP A 212 -9.05 -4.01 10.12
CA ASP A 212 -8.80 -5.41 9.77
C ASP A 212 -10.14 -6.10 9.50
N ARG A 213 -10.20 -6.90 8.43
CA ARG A 213 -11.35 -7.71 8.01
C ARG A 213 -10.87 -9.12 7.68
#